data_AF-A0A935VH41-F1
#
_entry.id   AF-A0A935VH41-F1
#
_cell.length_a   1.000
_cell.length_b   1.000
_cell.length_c   1.000
_cell.angle_alpha   90.00
_cell.angle_beta   90.00
_cell.angle_gamma   90.00
#
_symmetry.space_group_name_H-M   'P 1'
#
loop_
_entity.id
_entity.type
_entity.pdbx_description
1 polymer ?
#
loop_
_entity_poly.entity_id
_entity_poly.type
_entity_poly.pdbx_seq_one_letter_code
_entity_poly.pdbx_strand_id
1 'polypeptide(L)'
;MNRKILTLLLIPLLADVSAQVSITDPQESIYKNLLLHDIGLNLDRKFKDLDSTILTLDLRTGILDKAITEAKDVSAEATRLRERLLYIEQKQSALEDAETAIYQANYQSAIINLVSMEREIKPLTLFQSTRDFGSALASAANPMEYPGYRQWYSKFYEYVEKQKAKEPILGVLSHMLTLTGDITKTFTFSGPVTEPLFSGINSFIQSLGGSKKELREESQKMFLITASLAQWNHEKELIEKEWLTITTELELLQKQYEQVLAANMNMIGLNQSAFNQKFCKENDAHKRFSYLSDLKETCADFVVSEKTKSPKQWKEKIYFQMMDIQTLKVRFGTITSQMRANIERYHTIIIRYKTDPYIGSRIATLEPKLREMTDTFDRSFEPADYLASATRMYRVQ
;
A
#
# COMPACT_ATOMS: atom_id res chain seq x y z
N MET A 1 7.60 -31.16 -16.79
CA MET A 1 8.60 -30.13 -17.15
C MET A 1 8.15 -28.80 -16.55
N ASN A 2 8.97 -28.23 -15.66
CA ASN A 2 8.86 -26.95 -14.95
C ASN A 2 7.59 -26.65 -14.13
N ARG A 3 7.56 -27.11 -12.87
CA ARG A 3 6.80 -26.46 -11.79
C ARG A 3 7.78 -25.98 -10.72
N LYS A 4 7.97 -24.66 -10.66
CA LYS A 4 8.67 -23.96 -9.57
C LYS A 4 7.87 -24.18 -8.29
N ILE A 5 8.45 -24.90 -7.34
CA ILE A 5 7.92 -25.12 -6.00
C ILE A 5 7.96 -23.77 -5.27
N LEU A 6 6.82 -23.35 -4.71
CA LEU A 6 6.64 -22.15 -3.88
C LEU A 6 7.53 -22.26 -2.63
N THR A 7 8.80 -21.96 -2.82
CA THR A 7 9.66 -21.48 -1.75
C THR A 7 9.09 -20.14 -1.36
N LEU A 8 8.96 -19.85 -0.05
CA LEU A 8 8.66 -18.51 0.46
C LEU A 8 9.31 -17.47 -0.45
N LEU A 9 8.52 -16.77 -1.26
CA LEU A 9 8.93 -15.50 -1.84
C LEU A 9 8.82 -14.48 -0.70
N LEU A 10 9.70 -14.67 0.28
CA LEU A 10 10.49 -13.59 0.82
C LEU A 10 11.14 -12.90 -0.38
N ILE A 11 10.38 -11.98 -0.96
CA ILE A 11 10.83 -10.71 -1.50
C ILE A 11 12.27 -10.77 -2.06
N PRO A 12 12.44 -10.84 -3.39
CA PRO A 12 13.43 -10.04 -4.07
C PRO A 12 12.70 -8.78 -4.56
N LEU A 13 12.23 -7.93 -3.64
CA LEU A 13 12.01 -6.52 -3.98
C LEU A 13 13.42 -5.99 -4.23
N LEU A 14 13.75 -5.94 -5.52
CA LEU A 14 14.81 -5.13 -6.06
C LEU A 14 16.19 -5.48 -5.49
N ALA A 15 16.85 -6.44 -6.15
CA ALA A 15 18.31 -6.47 -6.17
C ALA A 15 18.82 -5.21 -6.90
N ASP A 16 18.86 -4.10 -6.16
CA ASP A 16 19.83 -3.00 -6.22
C ASP A 16 19.33 -1.85 -5.35
N VAL A 17 19.53 -1.94 -4.03
CA VAL A 17 19.44 -0.77 -3.15
C VAL A 17 20.56 -0.82 -2.11
N SER A 18 21.76 -0.42 -2.55
CA SER A 18 22.72 0.21 -1.64
C SER A 18 22.33 1.69 -1.50
N ALA A 19 21.32 1.95 -0.68
CA ALA A 19 21.09 3.28 -0.14
C ALA A 19 20.38 3.11 1.21
N GLN A 20 21.05 3.49 2.30
CA GLN A 20 20.38 3.81 3.55
C GLN A 20 19.46 5.01 3.29
N VAL A 21 18.24 4.76 2.82
CA VAL A 21 17.17 5.75 2.90
C VAL A 21 16.68 5.67 4.33
N SER A 22 17.11 6.65 5.12
CA SER A 22 16.62 6.86 6.47
C SER A 22 15.10 6.97 6.44
N ILE A 23 14.50 6.47 7.52
CA ILE A 23 13.12 6.65 8.01
C ILE A 23 12.41 7.79 7.28
N THR A 24 11.14 7.60 6.90
CA THR A 24 10.19 8.71 6.69
C THR A 24 10.36 9.70 7.84
N ASP A 25 11.19 10.72 7.61
CA ASP A 25 11.54 11.69 8.63
C ASP A 25 10.22 12.33 9.04
N PRO A 26 9.84 12.36 10.33
CA PRO A 26 8.65 13.06 10.78
C PRO A 26 8.58 14.49 10.20
N GLN A 27 9.74 15.10 9.94
CA GLN A 27 9.84 16.41 9.30
C GLN A 27 9.36 16.42 7.84
N GLU A 28 9.48 15.34 7.08
CA GLU A 28 9.00 15.29 5.69
C GLU A 28 7.48 15.35 5.59
N SER A 29 6.78 14.58 6.43
CA SER A 29 5.31 14.66 6.53
C SER A 29 4.87 16.07 6.94
N ILE A 30 5.59 16.68 7.89
CA ILE A 30 5.36 18.07 8.30
C ILE A 30 5.54 19.04 7.13
N TYR A 31 6.64 18.94 6.37
CA TYR A 31 6.94 19.83 5.25
C TYR A 31 5.95 19.71 4.10
N LYS A 32 5.55 18.48 3.75
CA LYS A 32 4.47 18.23 2.78
C LYS A 32 3.17 18.88 3.26
N ASN A 33 2.78 18.63 4.50
CA ASN A 33 1.54 19.17 5.06
C ASN A 33 1.55 20.70 5.16
N LEU A 34 2.70 21.31 5.46
CA LEU A 34 2.88 22.76 5.45
C LEU A 34 2.65 23.34 4.05
N LEU A 35 3.17 22.71 2.99
CA LEU A 35 2.93 23.15 1.61
C LEU A 35 1.48 23.00 1.20
N LEU A 36 0.86 21.86 1.51
CA LEU A 36 -0.55 21.64 1.21
C LEU A 36 -1.45 22.64 1.96
N HIS A 37 -1.08 22.98 3.20
CA HIS A 37 -1.78 24.00 3.98
C HIS A 37 -1.60 25.40 3.39
N ASP A 38 -0.37 25.78 2.99
CA ASP A 38 -0.07 27.05 2.32
C ASP A 38 -0.87 27.21 1.02
N ILE A 39 -0.96 26.16 0.20
CA ILE A 39 -1.80 26.14 -1.01
C ILE A 39 -3.26 26.44 -0.65
N GLY A 40 -3.80 25.78 0.38
CA GLY A 40 -5.15 26.02 0.86
C GLY A 40 -5.39 27.46 1.32
N LEU A 41 -4.50 28.00 2.15
CA LEU A 41 -4.59 29.38 2.64
C LEU A 41 -4.51 30.42 1.52
N ASN A 42 -3.63 30.21 0.55
CA ASN A 42 -3.50 31.11 -0.60
C ASN A 42 -4.74 31.07 -1.48
N LEU A 43 -5.35 29.90 -1.66
CA LEU A 43 -6.63 29.76 -2.36
C LEU A 43 -7.75 30.49 -1.60
N ASP A 44 -7.88 30.29 -0.28
CA ASP A 44 -8.90 30.94 0.55
C ASP A 44 -8.82 32.48 0.48
N ARG A 45 -7.61 33.03 0.52
CA ARG A 45 -7.37 34.47 0.36
C ARG A 45 -7.84 34.96 -1.02
N LYS A 46 -7.40 34.30 -2.10
CA LYS A 46 -7.80 34.66 -3.47
C LYS A 46 -9.31 34.58 -3.65
N PHE A 47 -9.96 33.55 -3.11
CA PHE A 47 -11.42 33.40 -3.18
C PHE A 47 -12.15 34.53 -2.48
N LYS A 48 -11.72 34.89 -1.27
CA LYS A 48 -12.33 36.00 -0.53
C LYS A 48 -12.27 37.31 -1.31
N ASP A 49 -11.13 37.59 -1.97
CA ASP A 49 -10.96 38.80 -2.77
C ASP A 49 -11.84 38.76 -4.03
N LEU A 50 -11.87 37.63 -4.74
CA LEU A 50 -12.69 37.45 -5.95
C LEU A 50 -14.19 37.48 -5.65
N ASP A 51 -14.66 36.82 -4.59
CA ASP A 51 -16.06 36.84 -4.17
C ASP A 51 -16.50 38.25 -3.82
N SER A 52 -15.67 39.01 -3.10
CA SER A 52 -15.96 40.42 -2.78
C SER A 52 -16.09 41.28 -4.05
N THR A 53 -15.26 41.01 -5.06
CA THR A 53 -15.28 41.68 -6.35
C THR A 53 -16.55 41.34 -7.12
N ILE A 54 -16.91 40.05 -7.19
CA ILE A 54 -18.12 39.55 -7.85
C ILE A 54 -19.37 40.17 -7.23
N LEU A 55 -19.48 40.17 -5.89
CA LEU A 55 -20.61 40.77 -5.18
C LEU A 55 -20.74 42.27 -5.46
N THR A 56 -19.62 42.99 -5.52
CA THR A 56 -19.60 44.42 -5.83
C THR A 56 -20.06 44.68 -7.27
N LEU A 57 -19.60 43.88 -8.23
CA LEU A 57 -20.00 43.98 -9.64
C LEU A 57 -21.48 43.62 -9.84
N ASP A 58 -22.00 42.64 -9.10
CA ASP A 58 -23.42 42.29 -9.13
C ASP A 58 -24.30 43.40 -8.59
N LEU A 59 -23.91 44.02 -7.46
CA LEU A 59 -24.64 45.15 -6.91
C LEU A 59 -24.64 46.34 -7.88
N ARG A 60 -23.50 46.64 -8.52
CA ARG A 60 -23.39 47.71 -9.54
C ARG A 60 -24.23 47.42 -10.78
N THR A 61 -24.25 46.17 -11.24
CA THR A 61 -25.08 45.73 -12.37
C THR A 61 -26.56 45.91 -12.04
N GLY A 62 -27.01 45.52 -10.84
CA GLY A 62 -28.39 45.70 -10.39
C GLY A 62 -28.81 47.17 -10.22
N ILE A 63 -27.88 48.06 -9.86
CA ILE A 63 -28.13 49.52 -9.85
C ILE A 63 -28.29 50.04 -11.28
N LEU A 64 -27.42 49.61 -12.21
CA LEU A 64 -27.51 50.00 -13.61
C LEU A 64 -28.79 49.48 -14.27
N ASP A 65 -29.24 48.27 -13.94
CA ASP A 65 -30.50 47.71 -14.46
C ASP A 65 -31.69 48.63 -14.14
N LYS A 66 -31.78 49.12 -12.89
CA LYS A 66 -32.82 50.09 -12.49
C LYS A 66 -32.65 51.42 -13.24
N ALA A 67 -31.43 51.94 -13.31
CA ALA A 67 -31.16 53.20 -13.99
C ALA A 67 -31.44 53.13 -15.51
N ILE A 68 -31.24 51.98 -16.16
CA ILE A 68 -31.59 51.77 -17.57
C ILE A 68 -33.11 51.86 -17.76
N THR A 69 -33.90 51.20 -16.90
CA THR A 69 -35.37 51.25 -16.97
C THR A 69 -35.96 52.64 -16.72
N GLU A 70 -35.23 53.50 -16.01
CA GLU A 70 -35.62 54.87 -15.69
C GLU A 70 -35.04 55.92 -16.66
N ALA A 71 -34.30 55.50 -17.69
CA ALA A 71 -33.69 56.40 -18.66
C ALA A 71 -34.76 57.12 -19.51
N LYS A 72 -34.60 58.44 -19.69
CA LYS A 72 -35.58 59.28 -20.42
C LYS A 72 -35.21 59.52 -21.88
N ASP A 73 -33.98 59.21 -22.27
CA ASP A 73 -33.48 59.37 -23.64
C ASP A 73 -32.51 58.24 -24.01
N VAL A 74 -32.46 57.96 -25.31
CA VAL A 74 -31.71 56.84 -25.91
C VAL A 74 -30.20 56.97 -25.69
N SER A 75 -29.66 58.20 -25.53
CA SER A 75 -28.22 58.41 -25.33
C SER A 75 -27.79 58.03 -23.91
N ALA A 76 -28.58 58.43 -22.91
CA ALA A 76 -28.37 58.03 -21.51
C ALA A 76 -28.53 56.51 -21.32
N GLU A 77 -29.52 55.90 -21.98
CA GLU A 77 -29.73 54.45 -21.99
C GLU A 77 -28.53 53.71 -22.60
N ALA A 78 -28.08 54.11 -23.79
CA ALA A 78 -26.95 53.50 -24.49
C ALA A 78 -25.64 53.58 -23.68
N THR A 79 -25.42 54.69 -22.97
CA THR A 79 -24.24 54.86 -22.10
C THR A 79 -24.29 53.88 -20.92
N ARG A 80 -25.43 53.76 -20.24
CA ARG A 80 -25.62 52.83 -19.12
C ARG A 80 -25.53 51.37 -19.55
N LEU A 81 -26.02 51.03 -20.74
CA LEU A 81 -25.87 49.69 -21.32
C LEU A 81 -24.40 49.32 -21.57
N ARG A 82 -23.57 50.27 -22.02
CA ARG A 82 -22.12 50.04 -22.18
C ARG A 82 -21.42 49.83 -20.84
N GLU A 83 -21.73 50.65 -19.84
CA GLU A 83 -21.19 50.48 -18.48
C GLU A 83 -21.60 49.13 -17.87
N ARG A 84 -22.84 48.71 -18.12
CA ARG A 84 -23.33 47.40 -17.70
C ARG A 84 -22.58 46.26 -18.37
N LEU A 85 -22.37 46.34 -19.69
CA LEU A 85 -21.60 45.36 -20.43
C LEU A 85 -20.17 45.24 -19.86
N LEU A 86 -19.53 46.37 -19.55
CA LEU A 86 -18.21 46.38 -18.93
C LEU A 86 -18.20 45.67 -17.57
N TYR A 87 -19.19 45.88 -16.71
CA TYR A 87 -19.28 45.17 -15.42
C TYR A 87 -19.54 43.67 -15.58
N ILE A 88 -20.31 43.27 -16.59
CA ILE A 88 -20.52 41.85 -16.91
C ILE A 88 -19.23 41.20 -17.40
N GLU A 89 -18.48 41.88 -18.27
CA GLU A 89 -17.17 41.40 -18.74
C GLU A 89 -16.17 41.28 -17.58
N GLN A 90 -16.12 42.26 -16.68
CA GLN A 90 -15.29 42.21 -15.47
C GLN A 90 -15.70 41.07 -14.54
N LYS A 91 -17.01 40.83 -14.37
CA LYS A 91 -17.52 39.72 -13.55
C LYS A 91 -17.14 38.38 -14.16
N GLN A 92 -17.29 38.23 -15.48
CA GLN A 92 -16.91 37.03 -16.21
C GLN A 92 -15.41 36.76 -16.06
N SER A 93 -14.56 37.80 -16.17
CA SER A 93 -13.12 37.68 -15.91
C SER A 93 -12.84 37.21 -14.47
N ALA A 94 -13.50 37.79 -13.47
CA ALA A 94 -13.31 37.39 -12.07
C ALA A 94 -13.73 35.93 -11.80
N LEU A 95 -14.81 35.45 -12.44
CA LEU A 95 -15.23 34.05 -12.38
C LEU A 95 -14.21 33.11 -13.04
N GLU A 96 -13.66 33.50 -14.18
CA GLU A 96 -12.61 32.74 -14.87
C GLU A 96 -11.29 32.69 -14.07
N ASP A 97 -10.96 33.76 -13.36
CA ASP A 97 -9.81 33.82 -12.46
C ASP A 97 -10.02 32.92 -11.23
N ALA A 98 -11.23 32.89 -10.67
CA ALA A 98 -11.59 31.98 -9.58
C ALA A 98 -11.48 30.51 -10.01
N GLU A 99 -11.99 30.16 -11.19
CA GLU A 99 -11.86 28.82 -11.76
C GLU A 99 -10.38 28.45 -11.96
N THR A 100 -9.58 29.37 -12.49
CA THR A 100 -8.14 29.15 -12.70
C THR A 100 -7.42 28.92 -11.38
N ALA A 101 -7.74 29.69 -10.34
CA ALA A 101 -7.16 29.55 -9.01
C ALA A 101 -7.47 28.17 -8.38
N ILE A 102 -8.69 27.63 -8.55
CA ILE A 102 -9.03 26.27 -8.11
C ILE A 102 -8.15 25.23 -8.80
N TYR A 103 -8.06 25.30 -10.14
CA TYR A 103 -7.25 24.34 -10.90
C TYR A 103 -5.77 24.44 -10.56
N GLN A 104 -5.23 25.64 -10.30
CA GLN A 104 -3.88 25.81 -9.79
C GLN A 104 -3.68 25.09 -8.46
N ALA A 105 -4.50 25.41 -7.45
CA ALA A 105 -4.37 24.85 -6.11
C ALA A 105 -4.55 23.32 -6.10
N ASN A 106 -5.53 22.81 -6.86
CA ASN A 106 -5.78 21.39 -6.96
C ASN A 106 -4.63 20.66 -7.66
N TYR A 107 -4.10 21.21 -8.78
CA TYR A 107 -3.00 20.58 -9.50
C TYR A 107 -1.68 20.63 -8.73
N GLN A 108 -1.38 21.74 -8.06
CA GLN A 108 -0.26 21.85 -7.13
C GLN A 108 -0.34 20.76 -6.05
N SER A 109 -1.50 20.62 -5.42
CA SER A 109 -1.74 19.59 -4.40
C SER A 109 -1.58 18.18 -4.98
N ALA A 110 -2.06 17.95 -6.21
CA ALA A 110 -1.92 16.69 -6.92
C ALA A 110 -0.47 16.28 -7.10
N ILE A 111 0.33 17.17 -7.70
CA ILE A 111 1.73 16.88 -8.01
C ILE A 111 2.55 16.71 -6.74
N ILE A 112 2.34 17.54 -5.70
CA ILE A 112 3.04 17.38 -4.41
C ILE A 112 2.75 16.02 -3.80
N ASN A 113 1.49 15.57 -3.82
CA ASN A 113 1.14 14.23 -3.33
C ASN A 113 1.79 13.14 -4.19
N LEU A 114 1.72 13.24 -5.51
CA LEU A 114 2.32 12.27 -6.43
C LEU A 114 3.83 12.12 -6.19
N VAL A 115 4.59 13.21 -6.12
CA VAL A 115 6.04 13.09 -5.90
C VAL A 115 6.37 12.57 -4.51
N SER A 116 5.57 12.91 -3.49
CA SER A 116 5.77 12.43 -2.11
C SER A 116 5.54 10.92 -1.97
N MET A 117 4.65 10.34 -2.79
CA MET A 117 4.39 8.89 -2.78
C MET A 117 5.63 8.05 -3.07
N GLU A 118 6.64 8.57 -3.78
CA GLU A 118 7.92 7.87 -4.05
C GLU A 118 8.59 7.39 -2.75
N ARG A 119 8.52 8.20 -1.70
CA ARG A 119 9.16 7.91 -0.41
C ARG A 119 8.24 7.16 0.54
N GLU A 120 6.93 7.29 0.35
CA GLU A 120 5.90 6.51 1.08
C GLU A 120 5.90 5.04 0.62
N ILE A 121 6.14 4.75 -0.66
CA ILE A 121 6.12 3.39 -1.22
C ILE A 121 7.39 2.58 -0.87
N LYS A 122 8.50 3.22 -0.47
CA LYS A 122 9.83 2.57 -0.30
C LYS A 122 10.37 2.47 1.15
N PRO A 123 9.62 2.04 2.17
CA PRO A 123 10.20 1.90 3.51
C PRO A 123 11.04 0.61 3.64
N LEU A 124 12.35 0.76 3.49
CA LEU A 124 13.35 -0.30 3.72
C LEU A 124 13.23 -0.97 5.10
N THR A 125 12.80 -0.24 6.12
CA THR A 125 12.64 -0.76 7.49
C THR A 125 11.49 -1.75 7.59
N LEU A 126 10.36 -1.49 6.92
CA LEU A 126 9.25 -2.44 6.85
C LEU A 126 9.69 -3.74 6.18
N PHE A 127 10.50 -3.63 5.13
CA PHE A 127 11.04 -4.79 4.44
C PHE A 127 11.84 -5.69 5.40
N GLN A 128 12.69 -5.09 6.24
CA GLN A 128 13.49 -5.82 7.21
C GLN A 128 12.64 -6.50 8.30
N SER A 129 11.71 -5.77 8.92
CA SER A 129 10.85 -6.33 9.97
C SER A 129 9.94 -7.44 9.43
N THR A 130 9.42 -7.27 8.21
CA THR A 130 8.61 -8.29 7.52
C THR A 130 9.43 -9.54 7.23
N ARG A 131 10.70 -9.38 6.80
CA ARG A 131 11.61 -10.50 6.56
C ARG A 131 11.89 -11.30 7.83
N ASP A 132 12.19 -10.59 8.91
CA ASP A 132 12.54 -11.20 10.19
C ASP A 132 11.34 -11.92 10.83
N PHE A 133 10.13 -11.37 10.68
CA PHE A 133 8.89 -12.05 11.03
C PHE A 133 8.65 -13.29 10.15
N GLY A 134 8.78 -13.17 8.83
CA GLY A 134 8.57 -14.28 7.89
C GLY A 134 9.51 -15.47 8.12
N SER A 135 10.78 -15.20 8.45
CA SER A 135 11.74 -16.25 8.80
C SER A 135 11.40 -16.95 10.11
N ALA A 136 10.96 -16.19 11.12
CA ALA A 136 10.51 -16.78 12.38
C ALA A 136 9.22 -17.59 12.19
N LEU A 137 8.30 -17.10 11.38
CA LEU A 137 7.06 -17.77 11.02
C LEU A 137 7.33 -19.11 10.32
N ALA A 138 8.27 -19.14 9.37
CA ALA A 138 8.68 -20.36 8.69
C ALA A 138 9.35 -21.37 9.65
N SER A 139 10.16 -20.89 10.59
CA SER A 139 10.76 -21.75 11.63
C SER A 139 9.70 -22.36 12.56
N ALA A 140 8.73 -21.56 13.02
CA ALA A 140 7.66 -22.03 13.88
C ALA A 140 6.72 -23.04 13.18
N ALA A 141 6.55 -22.91 11.86
CA ALA A 141 5.79 -23.81 11.02
C ALA A 141 6.49 -25.15 10.72
N ASN A 142 7.81 -25.26 10.94
CA ASN A 142 8.61 -26.42 10.57
C ASN A 142 8.60 -27.50 11.67
N PRO A 143 8.05 -28.70 11.42
CA PRO A 143 8.03 -29.78 12.41
C PRO A 143 9.41 -30.26 12.85
N MET A 144 10.42 -30.16 11.98
CA MET A 144 11.79 -30.60 12.31
C MET A 144 12.47 -29.73 13.36
N GLU A 145 11.94 -28.55 13.63
CA GLU A 145 12.41 -27.65 14.68
C GLU A 145 11.90 -28.09 16.07
N TYR A 146 10.95 -29.03 16.15
CA TYR A 146 10.41 -29.48 17.43
C TYR A 146 11.26 -30.62 18.04
N PRO A 147 11.53 -30.59 19.37
CA PRO A 147 12.37 -31.59 20.02
C PRO A 147 11.92 -33.03 19.76
N GLY A 148 12.86 -33.90 19.36
CA GLY A 148 12.62 -35.31 19.08
C GLY A 148 12.01 -35.60 17.70
N TYR A 149 11.41 -34.61 17.03
CA TYR A 149 10.69 -34.83 15.77
C TYR A 149 11.60 -35.39 14.67
N ARG A 150 12.80 -34.81 14.49
CA ARG A 150 13.75 -35.24 13.45
C ARG A 150 14.18 -36.70 13.61
N GLN A 151 14.43 -37.13 14.84
CA GLN A 151 14.86 -38.49 15.16
C GLN A 151 13.71 -39.49 15.01
N TRP A 152 12.53 -39.14 15.50
CA TRP A 152 11.32 -39.93 15.31
C TRP A 152 10.97 -40.07 13.82
N TYR A 153 11.08 -38.98 13.07
CA TYR A 153 10.72 -38.92 11.66
C TYR A 153 11.55 -39.92 10.83
N SER A 154 12.85 -40.09 11.12
CA SER A 154 13.68 -41.12 10.48
C SER A 154 13.14 -42.53 10.73
N LYS A 155 12.74 -42.86 11.96
CA LYS A 155 12.17 -44.18 12.31
C LYS A 155 10.83 -44.42 11.59
N PHE A 156 9.99 -43.39 11.54
CA PHE A 156 8.71 -43.42 10.83
C PHE A 156 8.92 -43.61 9.32
N TYR A 157 9.81 -42.84 8.71
CA TYR A 157 10.13 -42.94 7.29
C TYR A 157 10.65 -44.33 6.90
N GLU A 158 11.53 -44.93 7.71
CA GLU A 158 11.96 -46.31 7.51
C GLU A 158 10.81 -47.32 7.54
N TYR A 159 9.83 -47.13 8.42
CA TYR A 159 8.64 -47.97 8.46
C TYR A 159 7.81 -47.82 7.18
N VAL A 160 7.57 -46.59 6.73
CA VAL A 160 6.86 -46.30 5.47
C VAL A 160 7.55 -47.00 4.31
N GLU A 161 8.86 -46.86 4.17
CA GLU A 161 9.63 -47.48 3.08
C GLU A 161 9.61 -49.01 3.11
N LYS A 162 9.59 -49.63 4.31
CA LYS A 162 9.49 -51.09 4.47
C LYS A 162 8.09 -51.62 4.18
N GLN A 163 7.04 -50.84 4.43
CA GLN A 163 5.65 -51.29 4.34
C GLN A 163 4.89 -50.77 3.11
N LYS A 164 5.45 -49.82 2.34
CA LYS A 164 4.80 -49.22 1.16
C LYS A 164 4.32 -50.21 0.09
N ALA A 165 4.97 -51.38 -0.02
CA ALA A 165 4.57 -52.43 -0.95
C ALA A 165 3.41 -53.30 -0.44
N LYS A 166 3.12 -53.26 0.86
CA LYS A 166 2.09 -54.06 1.53
C LYS A 166 0.85 -53.24 1.88
N GLU A 167 1.03 -51.96 2.18
CA GLU A 167 -0.05 -51.04 2.54
C GLU A 167 -0.19 -49.95 1.45
N PRO A 168 -1.27 -49.96 0.64
CA PRO A 168 -1.45 -49.01 -0.45
C PRO A 168 -1.38 -47.54 -0.01
N ILE A 169 -1.92 -47.21 1.17
CA ILE A 169 -1.90 -45.84 1.71
C ILE A 169 -0.47 -45.37 2.05
N LEU A 170 0.42 -46.27 2.47
CA LEU A 170 1.83 -45.98 2.69
C LEU A 170 2.60 -45.86 1.38
N GLY A 171 2.17 -46.59 0.34
CA GLY A 171 2.62 -46.39 -1.04
C GLY A 171 2.30 -44.98 -1.56
N VAL A 172 1.05 -44.53 -1.35
CA VAL A 172 0.64 -43.15 -1.67
C VAL A 172 1.46 -42.13 -0.88
N LEU A 173 1.62 -42.33 0.43
CA LEU A 173 2.43 -41.44 1.26
C LEU A 173 3.88 -41.38 0.77
N SER A 174 4.55 -42.52 0.58
CA SER A 174 5.94 -42.57 0.06
C SER A 174 6.08 -41.83 -1.27
N HIS A 175 5.13 -42.02 -2.18
CA HIS A 175 5.11 -41.29 -3.45
C HIS A 175 4.95 -39.78 -3.27
N MET A 176 4.02 -39.34 -2.41
CA MET A 176 3.82 -37.92 -2.11
C MET A 176 5.06 -37.29 -1.47
N LEU A 177 5.68 -37.96 -0.48
CA LEU A 177 6.91 -37.50 0.17
C LEU A 177 8.08 -37.36 -0.84
N THR A 178 8.13 -38.25 -1.83
CA THR A 178 9.14 -38.17 -2.92
C THR A 178 8.87 -36.98 -3.84
N LEU A 179 7.59 -36.69 -4.14
CA LEU A 179 7.19 -35.57 -4.99
C LEU A 179 7.39 -34.20 -4.31
N THR A 180 7.20 -34.14 -2.99
CA THR A 180 7.27 -32.89 -2.21
C THR A 180 8.71 -32.47 -1.86
N GLY A 181 9.70 -33.30 -2.18
CA GLY A 181 11.09 -33.09 -1.80
C GLY A 181 11.35 -33.37 -0.32
N ASP A 182 12.62 -33.36 0.07
CA ASP A 182 13.08 -33.63 1.44
C ASP A 182 12.31 -32.76 2.44
N ILE A 183 11.46 -33.43 3.21
CA ILE A 183 10.47 -32.89 4.14
C ILE A 183 11.18 -32.12 5.26
N THR A 184 12.48 -32.36 5.39
CA THR A 184 13.34 -31.69 6.35
C THR A 184 13.68 -30.24 6.00
N LYS A 185 13.37 -29.77 4.79
CA LYS A 185 13.80 -28.43 4.34
C LYS A 185 12.69 -27.38 4.26
N THR A 186 11.43 -27.74 3.99
CA THR A 186 10.38 -26.71 3.76
C THR A 186 8.94 -27.21 3.81
N PHE A 187 8.65 -28.34 4.44
CA PHE A 187 7.30 -28.93 4.36
C PHE A 187 6.33 -28.31 5.35
N THR A 188 5.26 -27.68 4.85
CA THR A 188 4.05 -27.38 5.62
C THR A 188 3.09 -28.56 5.52
N PHE A 189 2.59 -29.05 6.66
CA PHE A 189 1.58 -30.11 6.70
C PHE A 189 0.22 -29.57 6.28
N SER A 190 0.04 -29.29 4.99
CA SER A 190 -1.23 -28.82 4.44
C SER A 190 -1.58 -29.55 3.15
N GLY A 191 -2.88 -29.65 2.86
CA GLY A 191 -3.37 -30.18 1.59
C GLY A 191 -3.41 -31.71 1.49
N PRO A 192 -3.34 -32.29 0.26
CA PRO A 192 -3.68 -33.70 -0.02
C PRO A 192 -2.80 -34.76 0.68
N VAL A 193 -1.63 -34.37 1.16
CA VAL A 193 -0.68 -35.26 1.86
C VAL A 193 -1.06 -35.52 3.33
N THR A 194 -1.94 -34.69 3.88
CA THR A 194 -2.31 -34.67 5.30
C THR A 194 -2.98 -35.97 5.74
N GLU A 195 -3.94 -36.47 4.96
CA GLU A 195 -4.68 -37.70 5.27
C GLU A 195 -3.81 -38.97 5.16
N PRO A 196 -3.06 -39.21 4.07
CA PRO A 196 -2.11 -40.33 4.00
C PRO A 196 -1.05 -40.27 5.11
N LEU A 197 -0.59 -39.07 5.49
CA LEU A 197 0.38 -38.90 6.57
C LEU A 197 -0.20 -39.30 7.92
N PHE A 198 -1.36 -38.77 8.32
CA PHE A 198 -1.97 -39.12 9.61
C PHE A 198 -2.36 -40.61 9.67
N SER A 199 -2.87 -41.16 8.58
CA SER A 199 -3.12 -42.59 8.45
C SER A 199 -1.83 -43.39 8.64
N GLY A 200 -0.75 -43.00 7.96
CA GLY A 200 0.54 -43.68 8.08
C GLY A 200 1.15 -43.60 9.47
N ILE A 201 1.08 -42.44 10.14
CA ILE A 201 1.54 -42.29 11.53
C ILE A 201 0.72 -43.20 12.45
N ASN A 202 -0.60 -43.27 12.27
CA ASN A 202 -1.45 -44.15 13.05
C ASN A 202 -1.10 -45.63 12.82
N SER A 203 -0.93 -46.07 11.56
CA SER A 203 -0.44 -47.43 11.25
C SER A 203 0.90 -47.72 11.92
N PHE A 204 1.83 -46.76 11.89
CA PHE A 204 3.11 -46.89 12.58
C PHE A 204 2.92 -47.09 14.09
N ILE A 205 2.11 -46.26 14.76
CA ILE A 205 1.80 -46.39 16.19
C ILE A 205 1.21 -47.77 16.53
N GLN A 206 0.28 -48.26 15.71
CA GLN A 206 -0.37 -49.56 15.91
C GLN A 206 0.59 -50.73 15.65
N SER A 207 1.57 -50.57 14.76
CA SER A 207 2.59 -51.58 14.48
C SER A 207 3.58 -51.79 15.63
N LEU A 208 3.71 -50.82 16.54
CA LEU A 208 4.62 -50.90 17.67
C LEU A 208 4.03 -51.86 18.71
N GLY A 209 4.70 -52.98 18.97
CA GLY A 209 4.30 -53.94 20.02
C GLY A 209 4.59 -53.47 21.45
N GLY A 210 4.22 -54.27 22.46
CA GLY A 210 4.34 -53.91 23.88
C GLY A 210 5.75 -53.61 24.38
N SER A 211 6.79 -54.17 23.74
CA SER A 211 8.21 -53.91 24.06
C SER A 211 8.71 -52.53 23.60
N LYS A 212 7.95 -51.80 22.78
CA LYS A 212 8.32 -50.48 22.23
C LYS A 212 7.47 -49.35 22.82
N LYS A 213 7.16 -49.42 24.12
CA LYS A 213 6.30 -48.45 24.82
C LYS A 213 6.78 -47.00 24.64
N GLU A 214 8.06 -46.73 24.85
CA GLU A 214 8.65 -45.39 24.72
C GLU A 214 8.50 -44.82 23.30
N LEU A 215 8.78 -45.61 22.26
CA LEU A 215 8.61 -45.19 20.87
C LEU A 215 7.13 -44.96 20.52
N ARG A 216 6.21 -45.69 21.15
CA ARG A 216 4.77 -45.48 20.98
C ARG A 216 4.34 -44.15 21.58
N GLU A 217 4.79 -43.84 22.79
CA GLU A 217 4.54 -42.54 23.45
C GLU A 217 5.18 -41.38 22.67
N GLU A 218 6.42 -41.55 22.21
CA GLU A 218 7.10 -40.60 21.31
C GLU A 218 6.27 -40.37 20.04
N SER A 219 5.77 -41.42 19.40
CA SER A 219 4.97 -41.34 18.18
C SER A 219 3.62 -40.67 18.39
N GLN A 220 2.95 -40.90 19.53
CA GLN A 220 1.73 -40.18 19.91
C GLN A 220 1.99 -38.69 20.09
N LYS A 221 3.11 -38.32 20.73
CA LYS A 221 3.51 -36.92 20.86
C LYS A 221 3.79 -36.28 19.50
N MET A 222 4.50 -36.97 18.60
CA MET A 222 4.76 -36.43 17.26
C MET A 222 3.48 -36.32 16.43
N PHE A 223 2.55 -37.26 16.54
CA PHE A 223 1.22 -37.15 15.93
C PHE A 223 0.50 -35.86 16.36
N LEU A 224 0.53 -35.54 17.66
CA LEU A 224 -0.11 -34.33 18.20
C LEU A 224 0.60 -33.05 17.74
N ILE A 225 1.94 -33.03 17.70
CA ILE A 225 2.70 -31.92 17.11
C ILE A 225 2.30 -31.73 15.65
N THR A 226 2.25 -32.80 14.85
CA THR A 226 1.84 -32.76 13.44
C THR A 226 0.42 -32.25 13.27
N ALA A 227 -0.51 -32.66 14.13
CA ALA A 227 -1.90 -32.19 14.13
C ALA A 227 -2.00 -30.70 14.42
N SER A 228 -1.40 -30.21 15.51
CA SER A 228 -1.40 -28.79 15.85
C SER A 228 -0.71 -27.95 14.77
N LEU A 229 0.40 -28.42 14.19
CA LEU A 229 1.09 -27.74 13.09
C LEU A 229 0.29 -27.74 11.79
N ALA A 230 -0.41 -28.81 11.46
CA ALA A 230 -1.24 -28.87 10.25
C ALA A 230 -2.36 -27.82 10.31
N GLN A 231 -3.03 -27.73 11.45
CA GLN A 231 -4.07 -26.74 11.68
C GLN A 231 -3.50 -25.31 11.67
N TRP A 232 -2.40 -25.07 12.37
CA TRP A 232 -1.69 -23.78 12.33
C TRP A 232 -1.32 -23.38 10.89
N ASN A 233 -0.70 -24.30 10.14
CA ASN A 233 -0.26 -24.06 8.78
C ASN A 233 -1.43 -23.78 7.84
N HIS A 234 -2.56 -24.46 8.00
CA HIS A 234 -3.76 -24.19 7.22
C HIS A 234 -4.24 -22.74 7.41
N GLU A 235 -4.38 -22.28 8.66
CA GLU A 235 -4.81 -20.91 8.95
C GLU A 235 -3.79 -19.86 8.50
N LYS A 236 -2.50 -20.13 8.73
CA LYS A 236 -1.39 -19.30 8.25
C LYS A 236 -1.40 -19.16 6.73
N GLU A 237 -1.62 -20.25 5.99
CA GLU A 237 -1.65 -20.26 4.53
C GLU A 237 -2.80 -19.45 3.94
N LEU A 238 -3.93 -19.34 4.64
CA LEU A 238 -5.01 -18.44 4.23
C LEU A 238 -4.54 -16.98 4.24
N ILE A 239 -3.78 -16.58 5.26
CA ILE A 239 -3.19 -15.24 5.36
C ILE A 239 -2.11 -15.06 4.28
N GLU A 240 -1.23 -16.05 4.09
CA GLU A 240 -0.14 -15.98 3.09
C GLU A 240 -0.65 -15.90 1.64
N LYS A 241 -1.79 -16.54 1.32
CA LYS A 241 -2.42 -16.40 0.00
C LYS A 241 -2.88 -14.98 -0.28
N GLU A 242 -3.44 -14.30 0.71
CA GLU A 242 -3.86 -12.91 0.56
C GLU A 242 -2.66 -11.96 0.45
N TRP A 243 -1.56 -12.25 1.15
CA TRP A 243 -0.30 -11.53 0.95
C TRP A 243 0.23 -11.62 -0.48
N LEU A 244 0.06 -12.76 -1.16
CA LEU A 244 0.42 -12.89 -2.57
C LEU A 244 -0.42 -11.97 -3.47
N THR A 245 -1.72 -11.88 -3.21
CA THR A 245 -2.61 -10.93 -3.91
C THR A 245 -2.17 -9.49 -3.67
N ILE A 246 -1.96 -9.11 -2.40
CA ILE A 246 -1.47 -7.78 -2.01
C ILE A 246 -0.14 -7.44 -2.70
N THR A 247 0.78 -8.39 -2.78
CA THR A 247 2.08 -8.20 -3.44
C THR A 247 1.90 -7.90 -4.93
N THR A 248 1.01 -8.65 -5.60
CA THR A 248 0.69 -8.43 -7.01
C THR A 248 0.06 -7.05 -7.23
N GLU A 249 -0.83 -6.63 -6.33
CA GLU A 249 -1.47 -5.31 -6.38
C GLU A 249 -0.48 -4.17 -6.16
N LEU A 250 0.49 -4.32 -5.25
CA LEU A 250 1.58 -3.36 -5.04
C LEU A 250 2.46 -3.22 -6.27
N GLU A 251 2.86 -4.32 -6.91
CA GLU A 251 3.66 -4.28 -8.13
C GLU A 251 2.92 -3.55 -9.26
N LEU A 252 1.60 -3.78 -9.37
CA LEU A 252 0.77 -3.06 -10.33
C LEU A 252 0.68 -1.57 -9.98
N LEU A 253 0.46 -1.24 -8.71
CA LEU A 253 0.41 0.14 -8.22
C LEU A 253 1.71 0.87 -8.51
N GLN A 254 2.87 0.24 -8.28
CA GLN A 254 4.18 0.83 -8.57
C GLN A 254 4.34 1.14 -10.07
N LYS A 255 3.95 0.21 -10.95
CA LYS A 255 3.99 0.45 -12.39
C LYS A 255 3.07 1.61 -12.81
N GLN A 256 1.85 1.66 -12.24
CA GLN A 256 0.92 2.76 -12.49
C GLN A 256 1.44 4.09 -11.97
N TYR A 257 2.05 4.08 -10.78
CA TYR A 257 2.71 5.23 -10.19
C TYR A 257 3.81 5.78 -11.11
N GLU A 258 4.73 4.94 -11.58
CA GLU A 258 5.82 5.33 -12.48
C GLU A 258 5.28 5.92 -13.80
N GLN A 259 4.19 5.37 -14.34
CA GLN A 259 3.53 5.89 -15.54
C GLN A 259 2.92 7.27 -15.31
N VAL A 260 2.16 7.46 -14.23
CA VAL A 260 1.51 8.74 -13.90
C VAL A 260 2.56 9.80 -13.56
N LEU A 261 3.63 9.42 -12.85
CA LEU A 261 4.76 10.28 -12.54
C LEU A 261 5.44 10.78 -13.82
N ALA A 262 5.81 9.87 -14.73
CA ALA A 262 6.46 10.23 -15.98
C ALA A 262 5.56 11.10 -16.87
N ALA A 263 4.26 10.77 -16.97
CA ALA A 263 3.30 11.56 -17.74
C ALA A 263 3.20 13.00 -17.21
N ASN A 264 3.07 13.16 -15.89
CA ASN A 264 3.00 14.48 -15.27
C ASN A 264 4.31 15.26 -15.39
N MET A 265 5.47 14.62 -15.16
CA MET A 265 6.77 15.27 -15.33
C MET A 265 6.96 15.80 -16.75
N ASN A 266 6.63 14.99 -17.76
CA ASN A 266 6.69 15.42 -19.15
C ASN A 266 5.74 16.59 -19.43
N MET A 267 4.53 16.55 -18.85
CA MET A 267 3.52 17.59 -19.03
C MET A 267 3.98 18.95 -18.47
N ILE A 268 4.65 18.98 -17.32
CA ILE A 268 5.16 20.21 -16.70
C ILE A 268 6.63 20.52 -17.02
N GLY A 269 7.27 19.72 -17.90
CA GLY A 269 8.65 19.95 -18.34
C GLY A 269 9.72 19.66 -17.29
N LEU A 270 9.43 18.80 -16.31
CA LEU A 270 10.41 18.36 -15.31
C LEU A 270 11.38 17.32 -15.87
N ASN A 271 12.65 17.44 -15.46
CA ASN A 271 13.67 16.45 -15.76
C ASN A 271 13.68 15.34 -14.69
N GLN A 272 13.43 14.09 -15.12
CA GLN A 272 13.43 12.90 -14.24
C GLN A 272 14.74 12.72 -13.45
N SER A 273 15.89 12.99 -14.07
CA SER A 273 17.20 12.88 -13.41
C SER A 273 17.34 13.92 -12.30
N ALA A 274 16.92 15.16 -12.57
CA ALA A 274 16.93 16.23 -11.59
C ALA A 274 15.98 15.92 -10.42
N PHE A 275 14.79 15.38 -10.69
CA PHE A 275 13.87 14.90 -9.65
C PHE A 275 14.53 13.83 -8.77
N ASN A 276 15.10 12.80 -9.38
CA ASN A 276 15.74 11.71 -8.66
C ASN A 276 16.90 12.21 -7.78
N GLN A 277 17.68 13.17 -8.25
CA GLN A 277 18.83 13.70 -7.51
C GLN A 277 18.42 14.69 -6.41
N LYS A 278 17.51 15.64 -6.71
CA LYS A 278 17.16 16.75 -5.82
C LYS A 278 16.05 16.41 -4.82
N PHE A 279 15.28 15.35 -5.08
CA PHE A 279 14.18 14.93 -4.22
C PHE A 279 14.35 13.50 -3.70
N CYS A 280 14.43 12.50 -4.59
CA CYS A 280 14.38 11.10 -4.17
C CYS A 280 15.62 10.69 -3.36
N LYS A 281 16.81 11.05 -3.83
CA LYS A 281 18.10 10.73 -3.20
C LYS A 281 18.61 11.80 -2.24
N GLU A 282 17.87 12.90 -2.10
CA GLU A 282 18.25 13.98 -1.20
C GLU A 282 17.90 13.61 0.25
N ASN A 283 18.87 13.76 1.15
CA ASN A 283 18.73 13.43 2.56
C ASN A 283 18.32 14.66 3.38
N ASP A 284 18.68 15.86 2.92
CA ASP A 284 18.35 17.12 3.56
C ASP A 284 16.86 17.46 3.36
N ALA A 285 16.10 17.51 4.45
CA ALA A 285 14.68 17.81 4.43
C ALA A 285 14.37 19.24 3.95
N HIS A 286 15.23 20.22 4.25
CA HIS A 286 15.06 21.60 3.78
C HIS A 286 15.27 21.73 2.28
N LYS A 287 16.27 21.05 1.71
CA LYS A 287 16.49 21.05 0.26
C LYS A 287 15.33 20.40 -0.49
N ARG A 288 14.78 19.32 0.06
CA ARG A 288 13.57 18.69 -0.48
C ARG A 288 12.36 19.62 -0.41
N PHE A 289 12.15 20.31 0.71
CA PHE A 289 11.09 21.30 0.84
C PHE A 289 11.24 22.46 -0.17
N SER A 290 12.47 22.95 -0.37
CA SER A 290 12.76 23.95 -1.40
C SER A 290 12.39 23.43 -2.79
N TYR A 291 12.77 22.20 -3.12
CA TYR A 291 12.41 21.57 -4.39
C TYR A 291 10.89 21.46 -4.58
N LEU A 292 10.15 21.04 -3.54
CA LEU A 292 8.69 20.97 -3.58
C LEU A 292 8.05 22.36 -3.71
N SER A 293 8.67 23.39 -3.14
CA SER A 293 8.21 24.78 -3.28
C SER A 293 8.39 25.30 -4.71
N ASP A 294 9.54 25.04 -5.34
CA ASP A 294 9.77 25.39 -6.75
C ASP A 294 8.81 24.63 -7.68
N LEU A 295 8.54 23.37 -7.35
CA LEU A 295 7.58 22.55 -8.06
C LEU A 295 6.15 23.09 -7.95
N LYS A 296 5.76 23.55 -6.76
CA LYS A 296 4.47 24.21 -6.53
C LYS A 296 4.27 25.40 -7.49
N GLU A 297 5.28 26.26 -7.64
CA GLU A 297 5.19 27.39 -8.58
C GLU A 297 5.15 26.93 -10.04
N THR A 298 5.98 25.96 -10.42
CA THR A 298 5.99 25.36 -11.76
C THR A 298 4.61 24.81 -12.15
N CYS A 299 3.91 24.16 -11.22
CA CYS A 299 2.56 23.66 -11.45
C CYS A 299 1.53 24.80 -11.63
N ALA A 300 1.63 25.89 -10.87
CA ALA A 300 0.74 27.04 -11.04
C ALA A 300 0.92 27.72 -12.40
N ASP A 301 2.17 27.91 -12.82
CA ASP A 301 2.51 28.50 -14.11
C ASP A 301 2.04 27.61 -15.27
N PHE A 302 2.16 26.29 -15.12
CA PHE A 302 1.68 25.33 -16.10
C PHE A 302 0.18 25.49 -16.36
N VAL A 303 -0.64 25.59 -15.31
CA VAL A 303 -2.11 25.74 -15.45
C VAL A 303 -2.47 27.01 -16.23
N VAL A 304 -1.81 28.13 -15.93
CA VAL A 304 -2.02 29.41 -16.62
C VAL A 304 -1.59 29.31 -18.08
N SER A 305 -0.40 28.77 -18.33
CA SER A 305 0.11 28.54 -19.69
C SER A 305 -0.83 27.64 -20.50
N GLU A 306 -1.37 26.58 -19.90
CA GLU A 306 -2.27 25.65 -20.59
C GLU A 306 -3.61 26.32 -20.92
N LYS A 307 -4.16 27.14 -20.01
CA LYS A 307 -5.36 27.96 -20.27
C LYS A 307 -5.13 28.88 -21.47
N THR A 308 -3.98 29.54 -21.57
CA THR A 308 -3.66 30.41 -22.71
C THR A 308 -3.47 29.62 -24.01
N LYS A 309 -2.81 28.47 -23.97
CA LYS A 309 -2.52 27.64 -25.16
C LYS A 309 -3.73 26.89 -25.69
N SER A 310 -4.59 26.38 -24.80
CA SER A 310 -5.78 25.61 -25.16
C SER A 310 -7.01 26.00 -24.31
N PRO A 311 -7.59 27.20 -24.56
CA PRO A 311 -8.66 27.75 -23.72
C PRO A 311 -9.91 26.86 -23.58
N LYS A 312 -10.15 25.96 -24.54
CA LYS A 312 -11.31 25.06 -24.56
C LYS A 312 -11.07 23.71 -23.87
N GLN A 313 -9.82 23.24 -23.74
CA GLN A 313 -9.52 21.87 -23.31
C GLN A 313 -8.56 21.79 -22.11
N TRP A 314 -7.97 22.91 -21.67
CA TRP A 314 -6.99 22.93 -20.58
C TRP A 314 -7.47 22.23 -19.29
N LYS A 315 -8.75 22.42 -18.96
CA LYS A 315 -9.41 21.81 -17.77
C LYS A 315 -9.41 20.30 -17.81
N GLU A 316 -9.82 19.73 -18.93
CA GLU A 316 -9.94 18.28 -19.13
C GLU A 316 -8.58 17.59 -18.96
N LYS A 317 -7.54 18.17 -19.57
CA LYS A 317 -6.18 17.65 -19.50
C LYS A 317 -5.66 17.59 -18.06
N ILE A 318 -5.88 18.64 -17.26
CA ILE A 318 -5.45 18.72 -15.86
C ILE A 318 -6.31 17.79 -14.99
N TYR A 319 -7.62 17.76 -15.22
CA TYR A 319 -8.57 16.95 -14.45
C TYR A 319 -8.24 15.46 -14.51
N PHE A 320 -7.92 14.91 -15.69
CA PHE A 320 -7.57 13.49 -15.81
C PHE A 320 -6.31 13.14 -15.03
N GLN A 321 -5.28 13.99 -15.08
CA GLN A 321 -4.06 13.76 -14.29
C GLN A 321 -4.34 13.78 -12.79
N MET A 322 -5.15 14.73 -12.33
CA MET A 322 -5.59 14.80 -10.94
C MET A 322 -6.36 13.53 -10.53
N MET A 323 -7.24 13.03 -11.38
CA MET A 323 -8.02 11.82 -11.11
C MET A 323 -7.15 10.57 -11.00
N ASP A 324 -6.15 10.43 -11.88
CA ASP A 324 -5.19 9.33 -11.84
C ASP A 324 -4.40 9.35 -10.53
N ILE A 325 -3.93 10.53 -10.10
CA ILE A 325 -3.20 10.71 -8.84
C ILE A 325 -4.08 10.36 -7.63
N GLN A 326 -5.33 10.83 -7.61
CA GLN A 326 -6.26 10.51 -6.53
C GLN A 326 -6.53 9.00 -6.46
N THR A 327 -6.71 8.36 -7.62
CA THR A 327 -6.92 6.92 -7.73
C THR A 327 -5.72 6.14 -7.19
N LEU A 328 -4.48 6.54 -7.51
CA LEU A 328 -3.27 5.93 -6.96
C LEU A 328 -3.26 6.01 -5.43
N LYS A 329 -3.58 7.17 -4.86
CA LYS A 329 -3.59 7.39 -3.42
C LYS A 329 -4.67 6.56 -2.70
N VAL A 330 -5.87 6.47 -3.28
CA VAL A 330 -6.94 5.59 -2.75
C VAL A 330 -6.52 4.12 -2.79
N ARG A 331 -5.94 3.66 -3.91
CA ARG A 331 -5.45 2.29 -4.06
C ARG A 331 -4.35 1.98 -3.03
N PHE A 332 -3.39 2.88 -2.84
CA PHE A 332 -2.35 2.73 -1.83
C PHE A 332 -2.92 2.65 -0.41
N GLY A 333 -3.86 3.54 -0.05
CA GLY A 333 -4.57 3.49 1.24
C GLY A 333 -5.36 2.19 1.45
N THR A 334 -5.94 1.64 0.38
CA THR A 334 -6.68 0.37 0.42
C THR A 334 -5.74 -0.81 0.66
N ILE A 335 -4.64 -0.87 -0.10
CA ILE A 335 -3.64 -1.93 0.02
C ILE A 335 -3.00 -1.92 1.42
N THR A 336 -2.62 -0.75 1.92
CA THR A 336 -2.05 -0.62 3.28
C THR A 336 -3.06 -1.00 4.37
N SER A 337 -4.35 -0.70 4.20
CA SER A 337 -5.41 -1.19 5.10
C SER A 337 -5.53 -2.73 5.10
N GLN A 338 -5.47 -3.36 3.92
CA GLN A 338 -5.49 -4.83 3.79
C GLN A 338 -4.24 -5.48 4.43
N MET A 339 -3.06 -4.88 4.25
CA MET A 339 -1.84 -5.32 4.92
C MET A 339 -2.01 -5.31 6.44
N ARG A 340 -2.54 -4.20 6.98
CA ARG A 340 -2.80 -4.09 8.42
C ARG A 340 -3.76 -5.16 8.91
N ALA A 341 -4.84 -5.41 8.17
CA ALA A 341 -5.78 -6.48 8.51
C ALA A 341 -5.10 -7.86 8.56
N ASN A 342 -4.17 -8.16 7.65
CA ASN A 342 -3.42 -9.41 7.67
C ASN A 342 -2.42 -9.51 8.83
N ILE A 343 -1.78 -8.40 9.21
CA ILE A 343 -0.95 -8.32 10.42
C ILE A 343 -1.78 -8.70 11.67
N GLU A 344 -3.00 -8.16 11.79
CA GLU A 344 -3.91 -8.49 12.90
C GLU A 344 -4.40 -9.94 12.87
N ARG A 345 -4.57 -10.52 11.68
CA ARG A 345 -4.89 -11.95 11.56
C ARG A 345 -3.75 -12.84 12.04
N TYR A 346 -2.49 -12.47 11.77
CA TYR A 346 -1.35 -13.16 12.37
C TYR A 346 -1.39 -13.06 13.90
N HIS A 347 -1.73 -11.89 14.44
CA HIS A 347 -1.87 -11.71 15.89
C HIS A 347 -2.92 -12.65 16.48
N THR A 348 -4.08 -12.73 15.84
CA THR A 348 -5.20 -13.59 16.24
C THR A 348 -4.80 -15.05 16.30
N ILE A 349 -4.13 -15.57 15.27
CA ILE A 349 -3.70 -16.98 15.28
C ILE A 349 -2.59 -17.21 16.32
N ILE A 350 -1.63 -16.29 16.47
CA ILE A 350 -0.56 -16.43 17.49
C ILE A 350 -1.17 -16.53 18.89
N ILE A 351 -2.14 -15.68 19.24
CA ILE A 351 -2.83 -15.74 20.53
C ILE A 351 -3.50 -17.10 20.75
N ARG A 352 -4.12 -17.66 19.71
CA ARG A 352 -4.82 -18.94 19.82
C ARG A 352 -3.86 -20.10 20.09
N TYR A 353 -2.72 -20.13 19.40
CA TYR A 353 -1.82 -21.29 19.45
C TYR A 353 -0.66 -21.14 20.43
N LYS A 354 -0.38 -19.96 20.99
CA LYS A 354 0.72 -19.78 21.96
C LYS A 354 0.54 -20.56 23.26
N THR A 355 -0.68 -20.98 23.59
CA THR A 355 -0.98 -21.82 24.76
C THR A 355 -1.10 -23.31 24.42
N ASP A 356 -0.92 -23.69 23.15
CA ASP A 356 -0.93 -25.10 22.74
C ASP A 356 0.19 -25.88 23.45
N PRO A 357 -0.10 -27.02 24.11
CA PRO A 357 0.90 -27.77 24.88
C PRO A 357 2.09 -28.31 24.06
N TYR A 358 1.91 -28.45 22.75
CA TYR A 358 2.86 -29.08 21.85
C TYR A 358 3.67 -28.05 21.05
N ILE A 359 3.01 -27.00 20.55
CA ILE A 359 3.64 -25.99 19.69
C ILE A 359 3.75 -24.59 20.30
N GLY A 360 3.04 -24.33 21.40
CA GLY A 360 2.83 -22.98 21.91
C GLY A 360 4.10 -22.23 22.29
N SER A 361 5.11 -22.92 22.81
CA SER A 361 6.40 -22.32 23.17
C SER A 361 7.11 -21.65 21.98
N ARG A 362 7.07 -22.26 20.78
CA ARG A 362 7.65 -21.68 19.55
C ARG A 362 6.74 -20.60 18.98
N ILE A 363 5.42 -20.81 18.97
CA ILE A 363 4.45 -19.79 18.51
C ILE A 363 4.55 -18.51 19.34
N ALA A 364 4.75 -18.61 20.66
CA ALA A 364 4.92 -17.46 21.54
C ALA A 364 6.12 -16.57 21.14
N THR A 365 7.17 -17.14 20.54
CA THR A 365 8.34 -16.37 20.07
C THR A 365 8.04 -15.45 18.88
N LEU A 366 6.92 -15.67 18.19
CA LEU A 366 6.48 -14.84 17.07
C LEU A 366 5.88 -13.51 17.55
N GLU A 367 5.32 -13.47 18.76
CA GLU A 367 4.62 -12.30 19.31
C GLU A 367 5.50 -11.02 19.34
N PRO A 368 6.73 -11.03 19.89
CA PRO A 368 7.57 -9.83 19.87
C PRO A 368 7.96 -9.39 18.45
N LYS A 369 8.17 -10.33 17.52
CA LYS A 369 8.51 -10.03 16.12
C LYS A 369 7.33 -9.45 15.35
N LEU A 370 6.14 -9.99 15.58
CA LEU A 370 4.92 -9.43 15.02
C LEU A 370 4.69 -8.02 15.54
N ARG A 371 4.90 -7.79 16.85
CA ARG A 371 4.79 -6.45 17.44
C ARG A 371 5.76 -5.46 16.80
N GLU A 372 7.02 -5.84 16.62
CA GLU A 372 8.00 -5.01 15.92
C GLU A 372 7.58 -4.68 14.48
N MET A 373 7.06 -5.67 13.73
CA MET A 373 6.50 -5.44 12.39
C MET A 373 5.29 -4.51 12.42
N THR A 374 4.41 -4.68 13.40
CA THR A 374 3.19 -3.88 13.61
C THR A 374 3.56 -2.43 13.90
N ASP A 375 4.46 -2.19 14.85
CA ASP A 375 4.93 -0.86 15.24
C ASP A 375 5.67 -0.17 14.08
N THR A 376 6.47 -0.91 13.32
CA THR A 376 7.17 -0.40 12.14
C THR A 376 6.18 -0.03 11.04
N PHE A 377 5.16 -0.85 10.83
CA PHE A 377 4.09 -0.58 9.88
C PHE A 377 3.32 0.69 10.24
N ASP A 378 2.84 0.82 11.49
CA ASP A 378 2.05 1.97 11.93
C ASP A 378 2.83 3.28 11.92
N ARG A 379 4.13 3.23 12.20
CA ARG A 379 4.99 4.42 12.07
C ARG A 379 5.23 4.83 10.63
N SER A 380 5.14 3.89 9.70
CA SER A 380 5.43 4.13 8.28
C SER A 380 4.17 4.47 7.49
N PHE A 381 3.00 3.98 7.90
CA PHE A 381 1.76 4.13 7.17
C PHE A 381 0.58 4.44 8.09
N GLU A 382 -0.23 5.41 7.66
CA GLU A 382 -1.53 5.71 8.26
C GLU A 382 -2.63 5.51 7.20
N PRO A 383 -3.17 4.29 7.03
CA PRO A 383 -4.11 3.97 5.96
C PRO A 383 -5.36 4.87 5.94
N ALA A 384 -5.89 5.19 7.13
CA ALA A 384 -7.05 6.06 7.28
C ALA A 384 -6.77 7.48 6.76
N ASP A 385 -5.57 8.00 7.01
CA ASP A 385 -5.16 9.34 6.60
C ASP A 385 -4.93 9.40 5.08
N TYR A 386 -4.39 8.34 4.47
CA TYR A 386 -4.30 8.23 3.01
C TYR A 386 -5.67 8.30 2.35
N LEU A 387 -6.65 7.54 2.85
CA LEU A 387 -8.01 7.52 2.31
C LEU A 387 -8.72 8.86 2.53
N ALA A 388 -8.69 9.40 3.75
CA ALA A 388 -9.34 10.66 4.08
C ALA A 388 -8.74 11.83 3.29
N SER A 389 -7.40 11.89 3.18
CA SER A 389 -6.72 12.93 2.42
C SER A 389 -6.89 12.78 0.91
N ALA A 390 -7.10 11.57 0.38
CA ALA A 390 -7.47 11.37 -1.02
C ALA A 390 -8.89 11.86 -1.31
N THR A 391 -9.86 11.63 -0.42
CA THR A 391 -11.24 12.10 -0.59
C THR A 391 -11.36 13.63 -0.51
N ARG A 392 -10.54 14.28 0.31
CA ARG A 392 -10.52 15.75 0.48
C ARG A 392 -9.49 16.46 -0.39
N MET A 393 -8.88 15.74 -1.33
CA MET A 393 -7.68 16.20 -2.03
C MET A 393 -7.94 17.40 -2.93
N TYR A 394 -9.14 17.49 -3.50
CA TYR A 394 -9.48 18.54 -4.46
C TYR A 394 -10.68 19.33 -3.97
N ARG A 395 -10.57 20.65 -4.12
CA ARG A 395 -11.72 21.54 -3.95
C ARG A 395 -12.60 21.48 -5.18
N VAL A 396 -13.89 21.38 -4.93
CA VAL A 396 -14.95 21.44 -5.94
C VAL A 396 -15.64 22.80 -5.77
N GLN A 397 -16.08 23.41 -6.89
CA GLN A 397 -16.87 24.64 -6.87
C GLN A 397 -18.21 24.44 -6.17
#